data_AF-A0A660UNY3-F1
#
_entry.id   AF-A0A660UNY3-F1
#
_cell.length_a   1.000
_cell.length_b   1.000
_cell.length_c   1.000
_cell.angle_alpha   90.00
_cell.angle_beta   90.00
_cell.angle_gamma   90.00
#
_symmetry.space_group_name_H-M   'P 1'
#
loop_
_entity.id
_entity.type
_entity.pdbx_description
1 polymer ?
#
loop_
_entity_poly.entity_id
_entity_poly.type
_entity_poly.pdbx_seq_one_letter_code
_entity_poly.pdbx_strand_id
1 'polypeptide(L)'
;MALPVVAIIGRPNVGKSSLLNALTGRMISIVEPTAGVTRDRVSAIVETDDRFFELVDMGGYGIVDSDALSEHVENQIYQGIAAANLA
;
A
#
# COMPACT_ATOMS: atom_id res chain seq x y z
N MET A 1 -8.50 -20.91 4.99
CA MET A 1 -7.29 -20.29 5.58
C MET A 1 -7.16 -18.91 4.98
N ALA A 2 -6.83 -17.88 5.77
CA ALA A 2 -6.57 -16.54 5.24
C ALA A 2 -5.21 -16.55 4.51
N LEU A 3 -5.10 -15.77 3.41
CA LEU A 3 -3.83 -15.58 2.73
C LEU A 3 -2.89 -14.73 3.60
N PRO A 4 -1.58 -14.99 3.62
CA PRO A 4 -0.60 -14.08 4.21
C PRO A 4 -0.72 -12.69 3.59
N VAL A 5 -0.57 -11.65 4.40
CA VAL A 5 -0.62 -10.25 3.95
C VAL A 5 0.77 -9.63 3.95
N VAL A 6 1.11 -8.94 2.86
CA VAL A 6 2.32 -8.13 2.70
C VAL A 6 1.90 -6.67 2.50
N ALA A 7 2.25 -5.82 3.46
CA ALA A 7 1.96 -4.38 3.38
C ALA A 7 3.17 -3.59 2.85
N ILE A 8 2.96 -2.77 1.83
CA ILE A 8 3.94 -1.80 1.32
C ILE A 8 3.71 -0.48 2.05
N ILE A 9 4.67 -0.10 2.91
CA ILE A 9 4.60 1.12 3.73
C ILE A 9 5.84 1.98 3.43
N GLY A 10 5.65 3.30 3.33
CA GLY A 10 6.74 4.24 3.08
C GLY A 10 6.23 5.65 2.82
N ARG A 11 7.15 6.62 2.83
CA ARG A 11 6.83 8.05 2.62
C ARG A 11 6.05 8.27 1.29
N PRO A 12 5.30 9.37 1.16
CA PRO A 12 4.71 9.75 -0.12
C PRO A 12 5.77 9.76 -1.25
N ASN A 13 5.37 9.36 -2.46
CA ASN A 13 6.18 9.42 -3.68
C ASN A 13 7.48 8.58 -3.72
N VAL A 14 7.68 7.61 -2.82
CA VAL A 14 8.85 6.70 -2.85
C VAL A 14 8.71 5.52 -3.83
N GLY A 15 7.66 5.48 -4.64
CA GLY A 15 7.44 4.42 -5.64
C GLY A 15 6.66 3.19 -5.16
N LYS A 16 5.91 3.28 -4.05
CA LYS A 16 5.09 2.17 -3.51
C LYS A 16 4.14 1.56 -4.56
N SER A 17 3.40 2.42 -5.24
CA SER A 17 2.45 2.03 -6.29
C SER A 17 3.13 1.43 -7.52
N SER A 18 4.34 1.91 -7.86
CA SER A 18 5.16 1.30 -8.91
C SER A 18 5.62 -0.10 -8.54
N LEU A 19 6.02 -0.31 -7.27
CA LEU A 19 6.38 -1.63 -6.76
C LEU A 19 5.18 -2.59 -6.78
N LEU A 20 4.00 -2.13 -6.39
CA LEU A 20 2.77 -2.93 -6.48
C LEU A 20 2.47 -3.35 -7.92
N ASN A 21 2.53 -2.42 -8.88
CA ASN A 21 2.30 -2.73 -10.28
C ASN A 21 3.34 -3.73 -10.83
N ALA A 22 4.61 -3.57 -10.45
CA ALA A 22 5.69 -4.47 -10.85
C ALA A 22 5.49 -5.89 -10.32
N LEU A 23 5.17 -6.03 -9.02
CA LEU A 23 4.97 -7.34 -8.37
C LEU A 23 3.69 -8.05 -8.83
N THR A 24 2.67 -7.29 -9.23
CA THR A 24 1.40 -7.85 -9.72
C THR A 24 1.40 -8.08 -11.24
N GLY A 25 2.38 -7.55 -11.96
CA GLY A 25 2.42 -7.55 -13.43
C GLY A 25 1.25 -6.80 -14.08
N ARG A 26 0.57 -5.94 -13.34
CA ARG A 26 -0.67 -5.26 -13.73
C ARG A 26 -0.60 -3.79 -13.37
N MET A 27 -1.24 -2.93 -14.16
CA MET A 27 -1.39 -1.50 -13.86
C MET A 27 -2.62 -1.29 -12.96
N ILE A 28 -2.52 -1.70 -11.69
CA ILE A 28 -3.64 -1.66 -10.73
C ILE A 28 -3.65 -0.33 -9.97
N SER A 29 -2.48 0.24 -9.68
CA SER A 29 -2.36 1.55 -9.06
C SER A 29 -2.05 2.61 -10.11
N ILE A 30 -2.82 3.69 -10.09
CA ILE A 30 -2.55 4.89 -10.90
C ILE A 30 -1.37 5.62 -10.27
N VAL A 31 -0.32 5.88 -11.06
CA VAL A 31 0.85 6.64 -10.63
C VAL A 31 0.71 8.06 -11.18
N GLU A 32 0.24 8.99 -10.35
CA GLU A 32 0.24 10.42 -10.69
C GLU A 32 1.44 11.13 -10.02
N PRO A 33 2.18 11.99 -10.75
CA PRO A 33 3.33 12.72 -10.21
C PRO A 33 2.93 13.83 -9.23
N THR A 34 1.64 14.16 -9.15
CA THR A 34 1.10 15.13 -8.21
C THR A 34 0.96 14.49 -6.83
N ALA A 35 1.66 15.03 -5.82
CA ALA A 35 1.40 14.67 -4.43
C ALA A 35 -0.06 15.02 -4.11
N GLY A 36 -0.90 14.03 -3.81
CA GLY A 36 -2.31 14.32 -3.54
C GLY A 36 -3.28 13.16 -3.75
N VAL A 37 -2.87 12.13 -4.48
CA VAL A 37 -3.82 11.19 -5.09
C VAL A 37 -3.31 9.77 -4.98
N THR A 38 -3.69 9.12 -3.88
CA THR A 38 -3.91 7.67 -3.87
C THR A 38 -5.23 7.48 -3.14
N ARG A 39 -6.32 7.53 -3.91
CA ARG A 39 -7.68 7.33 -3.40
C ARG A 39 -7.85 5.83 -3.20
N ASP A 40 -7.96 5.45 -1.92
CA ASP A 40 -8.28 4.13 -1.39
C ASP A 40 -7.16 3.08 -1.39
N ARG A 41 -7.18 2.22 -0.35
CA ARG A 41 -6.30 1.06 -0.15
C ARG A 41 -6.37 0.16 -1.38
N VAL A 42 -5.24 -0.02 -2.08
CA VAL A 42 -5.15 -0.92 -3.23
C VAL A 42 -4.55 -2.24 -2.78
N SER A 43 -5.25 -3.34 -3.05
CA SER A 43 -4.77 -4.69 -2.74
C SER A 43 -4.86 -5.60 -3.96
N ALA A 44 -3.92 -6.52 -4.08
CA ALA A 44 -3.87 -7.51 -5.15
C ALA A 44 -3.36 -8.85 -4.62
N ILE A 45 -3.92 -9.95 -5.12
CA ILE A 45 -3.38 -11.29 -4.86
C ILE A 45 -2.21 -11.50 -5.81
N VAL A 46 -1.07 -11.87 -5.25
CA VAL A 46 0.16 -12.19 -5.98
C VAL A 46 0.45 -13.68 -5.81
N GLU A 47 0.85 -14.31 -6.90
CA GLU A 47 1.33 -15.69 -6.94
C GLU A 47 2.83 -15.69 -7.22
N THR A 48 3.61 -16.42 -6.43
CA THR A 48 5.05 -16.60 -6.63
C THR A 48 5.44 -17.97 -6.11
N ASP A 49 6.11 -18.78 -6.93
CA ASP A 49 6.56 -20.14 -6.58
C ASP A 49 5.46 -21.01 -5.94
N ASP A 50 4.26 -21.06 -6.57
CA ASP A 50 3.05 -21.74 -6.08
C ASP A 50 2.52 -21.26 -4.71
N ARG A 51 2.96 -20.08 -4.24
CA ARG A 51 2.47 -19.44 -3.01
C ARG A 51 1.65 -18.20 -3.34
N PHE A 52 0.57 -18.03 -2.59
CA PHE A 52 -0.33 -16.88 -2.72
C PHE A 52 -0.22 -15.97 -1.50
N PHE A 53 -0.20 -14.67 -1.74
CA PHE A 53 -0.29 -13.65 -0.69
C PHE A 53 -1.07 -12.42 -1.19
N GLU A 54 -1.68 -11.68 -0.26
CA GLU A 54 -2.29 -10.39 -0.54
C GLU A 54 -1.22 -9.29 -0.39
N LEU A 55 -0.91 -8.60 -1.48
CA LEU A 55 -0.05 -7.42 -1.49
C LEU A 55 -0.92 -6.17 -1.35
N VAL A 56 -0.62 -5.32 -0.37
CA VAL A 56 -1.42 -4.14 -0.02
C VAL A 56 -0.55 -2.89 -0.09
N ASP A 57 -0.92 -1.92 -0.93
CA ASP A 57 -0.38 -0.56 -0.88
C ASP A 57 -1.28 0.28 0.03
N MET A 58 -0.72 0.72 1.15
CA MET A 58 -1.45 1.53 2.14
C MET A 58 -1.69 2.97 1.66
N GLY A 59 -1.19 3.34 0.46
CA GLY A 59 -1.33 4.67 -0.11
C GLY A 59 -0.46 5.69 0.62
N GLY A 60 0.26 6.51 -0.13
CA GLY A 60 0.80 7.74 0.45
C GLY A 60 -0.23 8.82 0.22
N TYR A 61 -1.20 9.01 1.12
CA TYR A 61 -2.10 10.16 0.97
C TYR A 61 -1.25 11.44 0.98
N GLY A 62 -1.14 12.05 -0.21
CA GLY A 62 -0.61 13.39 -0.34
C GLY A 62 -1.65 14.35 0.18
N ILE A 63 -1.30 15.00 1.28
CA ILE A 63 -1.76 16.31 1.76
C ILE A 63 -3.08 16.81 1.15
N VAL A 64 -4.17 16.69 1.91
CA VAL A 64 -5.20 17.72 1.92
C VAL A 64 -5.42 18.12 3.39
N ASP A 65 -4.95 19.33 3.68
CA ASP A 65 -5.11 20.16 4.87
C ASP A 65 -4.49 19.76 6.21
N SER A 66 -4.02 20.80 6.90
CA SER A 66 -2.77 20.87 7.64
C SER A 66 -2.82 20.47 9.11
N ASP A 67 -3.97 20.15 9.71
CA ASP A 67 -4.02 20.20 11.18
C ASP A 67 -4.64 18.98 11.88
N ALA A 68 -4.97 17.89 11.15
CA ALA A 68 -5.57 16.68 11.76
C ALA A 68 -5.13 15.33 11.16
N LEU A 69 -4.18 15.29 10.20
CA LEU A 69 -3.92 14.09 9.39
C LEU A 69 -2.89 13.11 10.00
N SER A 70 -2.00 13.58 10.89
CA SER A 70 -0.91 12.75 11.42
C SER A 70 -1.40 11.50 12.15
N GLU A 71 -2.44 11.64 12.99
CA GLU A 71 -2.99 10.53 13.76
C GLU A 71 -3.64 9.47 12.86
N HIS A 72 -4.32 9.89 11.78
CA HIS A 72 -4.95 8.95 10.85
C HIS A 72 -3.91 8.17 10.03
N VAL A 73 -2.84 8.86 9.59
CA VAL A 73 -1.72 8.23 8.88
C VAL A 73 -0.99 7.24 9.79
N GLU A 74 -0.72 7.62 11.04
CA GLU A 74 -0.10 6.73 12.02
C GLU A 74 -0.97 5.50 12.28
N ASN A 75 -2.28 5.67 12.49
CA ASN A 75 -3.21 4.56 12.70
C ASN A 75 -3.20 3.57 11.53
N GLN A 76 -3.16 4.05 10.28
CA GLN A 76 -3.07 3.16 9.12
C GLN A 76 -1.73 2.44 9.03
N ILE A 77 -0.61 3.09 9.36
CA ILE A 77 0.69 2.43 9.44
C ILE A 77 0.66 1.31 10.48
N TYR A 78 0.14 1.58 11.68
CA TYR A 78 0.00 0.56 12.73
C TYR A 78 -0.92 -0.59 12.31
N GLN A 79 -2.03 -0.30 11.64
CA GLN A 79 -2.92 -1.33 11.09
C GLN A 79 -2.21 -2.19 10.03
N GLY A 80 -1.44 -1.56 9.13
CA GLY A 80 -0.67 -2.27 8.12
C GLY A 80 0.39 -3.19 8.72
N ILE A 81 1.12 -2.71 9.73
CA ILE A 81 2.12 -3.49 10.47
C ILE A 81 1.45 -4.66 11.19
N ALA A 82 0.33 -4.42 11.89
CA ALA A 82 -0.38 -5.46 12.63
C ALA A 82 -0.97 -6.55 11.72
N ALA A 83 -1.34 -6.20 10.49
CA ALA A 83 -1.88 -7.14 9.50
C ALA A 83 -0.79 -7.94 8.76
N ALA A 84 0.44 -7.43 8.67
CA ALA A 84 1.51 -8.05 7.88
C ALA A 84 2.02 -9.36 8.51
N ASN A 85 2.31 -10.36 7.66
CA ASN A 85 2.71 -11.70 8.09
C ASN A 85 4.10 -12.13 7.55
N LEU A 86 5.01 -11.18 7.34
CA LEU A 86 6.36 -11.47 6.88
C LEU A 86 7.15 -12.18 7.99
N ALA A 87 7.66 -13.39 7.71
CA ALA A 87 8.46 -14.21 8.63
C ALA A 87 9.89 -14.38 8.10
#